data_AF-A0A412AS10-F1
#
_entry.id   AF-A0A412AS10-F1
#
_cell.length_a   1.000
_cell.length_b   1.000
_cell.length_c   1.000
_cell.angle_alpha   90.00
_cell.angle_beta   90.00
_cell.angle_gamma   90.00
#
_symmetry.space_group_name_H-M   'P 1'
#
loop_
_entity.id
_entity.type
_entity.pdbx_description
1 polymer ?
#
loop_
_entity_poly.entity_id
_entity_poly.type
_entity_poly.pdbx_seq_one_letter_code
_entity_poly.pdbx_strand_id
1 'polypeptide(L)'
;MARSAVEGLQEFQQHMQEAAGSYALIGGTACDILLSEAGLPFRATHDFDVVIVADDRLPQTAEAIWTLVRDGGYRCGWGEGKDSCFYRFTEPKRPGYPHMIELFAKCPDFLKGREGIDVAPIHVDENISSLSAILLDDAYYSLFLQGIRTVGGVSVLGTEYIVPFKAKAYLDLKARREAGENVDSRKVKKHKRDALRLAQLLGESEGVDLGGELKDDMLAFVKDCEVGDVNLKQIGVAGVTMAQLLETMKATYGLIG
;
A
#
# COMPACT_ATOMS: atom_id res chain seq x y z
N MET A 1 -2.90 -1.69 -23.79
CA MET A 1 -2.55 -1.57 -22.36
C MET A 1 -3.10 -2.80 -21.64
N ALA A 2 -2.28 -3.48 -20.85
CA ALA A 2 -2.78 -4.57 -20.02
C ALA A 2 -3.74 -3.97 -18.99
N ARG A 3 -4.95 -4.51 -18.87
CA ARG A 3 -5.89 -4.13 -17.81
C ARG A 3 -5.50 -4.93 -16.56
N SER A 4 -5.45 -4.27 -15.41
CA SER A 4 -5.32 -4.94 -14.12
C SER A 4 -6.38 -6.03 -14.00
N ALA A 5 -5.98 -7.23 -13.57
CA ALA A 5 -6.87 -8.38 -13.41
C ALA A 5 -7.46 -8.47 -12.00
N VAL A 6 -7.34 -7.41 -11.21
CA VAL A 6 -7.82 -7.39 -9.82
C VAL A 6 -9.35 -7.43 -9.81
N GLU A 7 -9.88 -8.52 -9.27
CA GLU A 7 -11.30 -8.68 -9.00
C GLU A 7 -11.79 -7.59 -8.04
N GLY A 8 -12.95 -6.99 -8.32
CA GLY A 8 -13.46 -5.88 -7.51
C GLY A 8 -13.03 -4.49 -7.96
N LEU A 9 -12.00 -4.38 -8.81
CA LEU A 9 -11.43 -3.07 -9.16
C LEU A 9 -12.43 -2.17 -9.89
N GLN A 10 -13.27 -2.73 -10.77
CA GLN A 10 -14.26 -1.95 -11.51
C GLN A 10 -15.35 -1.38 -10.60
N GLU A 11 -15.91 -2.21 -9.69
CA GLU A 11 -16.90 -1.75 -8.71
C GLU A 11 -16.30 -0.71 -7.77
N PHE A 12 -15.07 -0.94 -7.29
CA PHE A 12 -14.36 0.02 -6.46
C PHE A 12 -14.16 1.36 -7.18
N GLN A 13 -13.67 1.32 -8.42
CA GLN A 13 -13.46 2.51 -9.25
C GLN A 13 -14.76 3.32 -9.42
N GLN A 14 -15.87 2.65 -9.71
CA GLN A 14 -17.16 3.30 -9.94
C GLN A 14 -17.63 4.07 -8.71
N HIS A 15 -17.51 3.48 -7.51
CA HIS A 15 -17.91 4.15 -6.27
C HIS A 15 -16.96 5.29 -5.89
N MET A 16 -15.67 5.12 -6.17
CA MET A 16 -14.62 6.05 -5.74
C MET A 16 -14.30 7.15 -6.77
N GLN A 17 -15.07 7.24 -7.86
CA GLN A 17 -14.80 8.15 -8.98
C GLN A 17 -14.73 9.63 -8.55
N GLU A 18 -15.63 10.06 -7.66
CA GLU A 18 -15.68 11.44 -7.17
C GLU A 18 -14.66 11.72 -6.05
N ALA A 19 -14.02 10.68 -5.51
CA ALA A 19 -13.03 10.77 -4.44
C ALA A 19 -11.58 10.74 -4.95
N ALA A 20 -11.36 10.85 -6.26
CA ALA A 20 -10.01 10.80 -6.85
C ALA A 20 -9.08 11.84 -6.20
N GLY A 21 -7.92 11.38 -5.73
CA GLY A 21 -6.92 12.17 -5.02
C GLY A 21 -7.16 12.35 -3.51
N SER A 22 -8.33 11.96 -2.98
CA SER A 22 -8.64 11.97 -1.53
C SER A 22 -8.46 10.60 -0.86
N TYR A 23 -7.97 9.63 -1.62
CA TYR A 23 -7.52 8.34 -1.11
C TYR A 23 -6.37 7.85 -1.98
N ALA A 24 -5.67 6.81 -1.53
CA ALA A 24 -4.83 6.03 -2.42
C ALA A 24 -4.80 4.55 -2.03
N LEU A 25 -4.75 3.69 -3.03
CA LEU A 25 -4.34 2.30 -2.85
C LEU A 25 -2.81 2.23 -2.67
N ILE A 26 -2.35 1.49 -1.66
CA ILE A 26 -0.91 1.30 -1.34
C ILE A 26 -0.49 -0.18 -1.31
N GLY A 27 -1.48 -1.07 -1.39
CA GLY A 27 -1.38 -2.50 -1.17
C GLY A 27 -0.76 -3.32 -2.30
N GLY A 28 -1.04 -4.62 -2.26
CA GLY A 28 -0.79 -5.52 -3.39
C GLY A 28 -1.52 -5.06 -4.64
N THR A 29 -2.75 -4.57 -4.49
CA THR A 29 -3.58 -4.04 -5.59
C THR A 29 -2.93 -2.84 -6.28
N ALA A 30 -2.33 -1.92 -5.52
CA ALA A 30 -1.57 -0.82 -6.11
C ALA A 30 -0.35 -1.30 -6.90
N CYS A 31 0.35 -2.31 -6.38
CA CYS A 31 1.48 -2.92 -7.10
C CYS A 31 1.02 -3.55 -8.44
N ASP A 32 -0.12 -4.24 -8.45
CA ASP A 32 -0.71 -4.83 -9.66
C ASP A 32 -1.07 -3.76 -10.69
N ILE A 33 -1.73 -2.68 -10.27
CA ILE A 33 -2.12 -1.57 -11.14
C ILE A 33 -0.88 -0.92 -11.79
N LEU A 34 0.14 -0.58 -10.99
CA LEU A 34 1.36 0.06 -11.48
C LEU A 34 2.16 -0.84 -12.43
N LEU A 35 2.33 -2.12 -12.10
CA LEU A 35 3.03 -3.07 -12.97
C LEU A 35 2.25 -3.34 -14.25
N SER A 36 0.92 -3.46 -14.17
CA SER A 36 0.06 -3.67 -15.35
C SER A 36 0.09 -2.48 -16.30
N GLU A 37 0.18 -1.25 -15.79
CA GLU A 37 0.37 -0.04 -16.61
C GLU A 37 1.65 -0.15 -17.45
N ALA A 38 2.73 -0.67 -16.86
CA ALA A 38 4.00 -0.96 -17.54
C ALA A 38 4.00 -2.28 -18.35
N GLY A 39 2.86 -2.97 -18.45
CA GLY A 39 2.74 -4.24 -19.19
C GLY A 39 3.38 -5.45 -18.50
N LEU A 40 3.65 -5.35 -17.19
CA LEU A 40 4.24 -6.42 -16.38
C LEU A 40 3.17 -7.11 -15.52
N PRO A 41 3.21 -8.45 -15.39
CA PRO A 41 2.24 -9.15 -14.55
C PRO A 41 2.58 -8.97 -13.07
N PHE A 42 1.56 -8.97 -12.21
CA PHE A 42 1.73 -9.14 -10.76
C PHE A 42 1.04 -10.42 -10.28
N ARG A 43 1.28 -10.80 -9.02
CA ARG A 43 0.57 -11.97 -8.45
C ARG A 43 -0.88 -11.57 -8.18
N ALA A 44 -1.79 -12.55 -8.15
CA ALA A 44 -3.15 -12.31 -7.69
C ALA A 44 -3.15 -11.69 -6.28
N THR A 45 -3.99 -10.68 -6.10
CA THR A 45 -4.21 -9.94 -4.88
C THR A 45 -5.71 -9.64 -4.80
N HIS A 46 -6.29 -9.82 -3.62
CA HIS A 46 -7.72 -9.68 -3.41
C HIS A 46 -8.05 -8.60 -2.37
N ASP A 47 -6.99 -7.98 -1.80
CA ASP A 47 -7.04 -7.05 -0.70
C ASP A 47 -6.85 -5.63 -1.22
N PHE A 48 -7.76 -4.75 -0.85
CA PHE A 48 -7.70 -3.32 -1.16
C PHE A 48 -7.24 -2.58 0.08
N ASP A 49 -5.93 -2.33 0.18
CA ASP A 49 -5.35 -1.48 1.21
C ASP A 49 -5.55 0.00 0.81
N VAL A 50 -6.55 0.65 1.40
CA VAL A 50 -6.98 2.02 1.11
C VAL A 50 -6.54 2.95 2.23
N VAL A 51 -5.81 4.00 1.90
CA VAL A 51 -5.50 5.09 2.83
C VAL A 51 -6.33 6.31 2.45
N ILE A 52 -7.07 6.86 3.41
CA ILE A 52 -7.88 8.06 3.21
C ILE A 52 -7.08 9.30 3.58
N VAL A 53 -7.13 10.31 2.71
CA VAL A 53 -6.50 11.61 2.95
C VAL A 53 -7.42 12.43 3.86
N ALA A 54 -6.88 12.99 4.93
CA ALA A 54 -7.58 13.94 5.79
C ALA A 54 -7.60 15.34 5.16
N ASP A 55 -8.29 15.50 4.03
CA ASP A 55 -8.50 16.78 3.34
C ASP A 55 -9.94 17.33 3.57
N ASP A 56 -10.27 18.43 2.89
CA ASP A 56 -11.60 19.04 2.89
C ASP A 56 -12.68 18.18 2.19
N ARG A 57 -12.26 17.19 1.39
CA ARG A 57 -13.12 16.22 0.68
C ARG A 57 -13.32 14.92 1.46
N LEU A 58 -12.82 14.86 2.69
CA LEU A 58 -12.97 13.71 3.59
C LEU A 58 -14.44 13.25 3.75
N PRO A 59 -15.45 14.13 3.95
CA PRO A 59 -16.85 13.69 4.05
C PRO A 59 -17.37 12.98 2.80
N GLN A 60 -17.01 13.47 1.62
CA GLN A 60 -17.42 12.91 0.33
C GLN A 60 -16.75 11.55 0.10
N THR A 61 -15.46 11.45 0.43
CA THR A 61 -14.70 10.20 0.34
C THR A 61 -15.27 9.14 1.31
N ALA A 62 -15.65 9.56 2.52
CA ALA A 62 -16.30 8.67 3.47
C ALA A 62 -17.66 8.19 2.97
N GLU A 63 -18.49 9.06 2.39
CA GLU A 63 -19.77 8.66 1.77
C GLU A 63 -19.57 7.62 0.66
N ALA A 64 -18.58 7.84 -0.22
CA ALA A 64 -18.26 6.92 -1.31
C ALA A 64 -17.91 5.52 -0.78
N ILE A 65 -17.04 5.44 0.24
CA ILE A 65 -16.68 4.18 0.90
C ILE A 65 -17.91 3.53 1.54
N TRP A 66 -18.72 4.29 2.27
CA TRP A 66 -19.90 3.71 2.93
C TRP A 66 -20.96 3.24 1.95
N THR A 67 -21.09 3.91 0.80
CA THR A 67 -21.97 3.47 -0.29
C THR A 67 -21.46 2.17 -0.88
N LEU A 68 -20.16 2.09 -1.20
CA LEU A 68 -19.52 0.85 -1.66
C LEU A 68 -19.73 -0.32 -0.69
N VAL A 69 -19.51 -0.10 0.60
CA VAL A 69 -19.64 -1.13 1.64
C VAL A 69 -21.10 -1.59 1.79
N ARG A 70 -22.04 -0.66 1.74
CA ARG A 70 -23.49 -0.94 1.84
C ARG A 70 -24.00 -1.69 0.62
N ASP A 71 -23.61 -1.24 -0.58
CA ASP A 71 -24.03 -1.85 -1.83
C ASP A 71 -23.39 -3.23 -2.03
N GLY A 72 -22.13 -3.41 -1.62
CA GLY A 72 -21.49 -4.73 -1.60
C GLY A 72 -22.02 -5.67 -0.52
N GLY A 73 -22.73 -5.14 0.49
CA GLY A 73 -23.31 -5.89 1.59
C GLY A 73 -22.26 -6.52 2.52
N TYR A 74 -21.14 -5.83 2.72
CA TYR A 74 -19.99 -6.33 3.48
C TYR A 74 -20.30 -6.48 4.97
N ARG A 75 -19.56 -7.39 5.62
CA ARG A 75 -19.38 -7.37 7.08
C ARG A 75 -18.34 -6.31 7.45
N CYS A 76 -18.62 -5.50 8.46
CA CYS A 76 -17.70 -4.47 8.93
C CYS A 76 -17.00 -4.92 10.22
N GLY A 77 -15.69 -4.98 10.14
CA GLY A 77 -14.79 -5.08 11.28
C GLY A 77 -14.12 -3.73 11.56
N TRP A 78 -13.92 -3.37 12.82
CA TRP A 78 -13.29 -2.11 13.19
C TRP A 78 -12.29 -2.22 14.35
N GLY A 79 -11.33 -1.29 14.40
CA GLY A 79 -10.42 -1.09 15.53
C GLY A 79 -9.82 0.31 15.56
N GLU A 80 -9.29 0.72 16.72
CA GLU A 80 -8.59 1.99 16.92
C GLU A 80 -7.15 1.74 17.38
N GLY A 81 -6.25 2.55 16.84
CA GLY A 81 -4.93 2.80 17.41
C GLY A 81 -4.91 4.13 18.15
N LYS A 82 -3.73 4.51 18.66
CA LYS A 82 -3.54 5.73 19.46
C LYS A 82 -4.05 7.01 18.76
N ASP A 83 -3.84 7.11 17.44
CA ASP A 83 -4.20 8.28 16.62
C ASP A 83 -4.70 7.89 15.21
N SER A 84 -5.22 6.66 15.06
CA SER A 84 -5.71 6.15 13.77
C SER A 84 -6.92 5.23 13.95
N CYS A 85 -7.78 5.21 12.93
CA CYS A 85 -8.85 4.23 12.82
C CYS A 85 -8.57 3.25 11.70
N PHE A 86 -8.97 2.01 11.94
CA PHE A 86 -8.89 0.94 10.97
C PHE A 86 -10.25 0.27 10.78
N TYR A 87 -10.63 0.07 9.52
CA TYR A 87 -11.81 -0.67 9.14
C TYR A 87 -11.43 -1.79 8.19
N ARG A 88 -12.01 -2.97 8.42
CA ARG A 88 -11.87 -4.13 7.53
C ARG A 88 -13.25 -4.56 7.09
N PHE A 89 -13.50 -4.46 5.79
CA PHE A 89 -14.73 -4.91 5.17
C PHE A 89 -14.46 -6.24 4.47
N THR A 90 -15.18 -7.29 4.86
CA THR A 90 -15.01 -8.66 4.34
C THR A 90 -16.35 -9.26 3.93
N GLU A 91 -16.27 -10.41 3.24
CA GLU A 91 -17.43 -11.22 2.89
C GLU A 91 -18.52 -10.40 2.16
N PRO A 92 -18.20 -9.78 1.01
CA PRO A 92 -19.22 -9.11 0.21
C PRO A 92 -20.30 -10.11 -0.17
N LYS A 93 -21.57 -9.68 -0.07
CA LYS A 93 -22.72 -10.51 -0.45
C LYS A 93 -23.00 -10.44 -1.95
N ARG A 94 -22.51 -9.40 -2.64
CA ARG A 94 -22.67 -9.23 -4.08
C ARG A 94 -21.41 -9.65 -4.83
N PRO A 95 -21.54 -10.40 -5.94
CA PRO A 95 -20.40 -10.75 -6.79
C PRO A 95 -19.83 -9.50 -7.48
N GLY A 96 -18.55 -9.56 -7.85
CA GLY A 96 -17.87 -8.48 -8.56
C GLY A 96 -17.29 -7.38 -7.67
N TYR A 97 -17.55 -7.43 -6.35
CA TYR A 97 -16.98 -6.53 -5.35
C TYR A 97 -15.62 -7.03 -4.84
N PRO A 98 -14.73 -6.14 -4.37
CA PRO A 98 -13.47 -6.54 -3.72
C PRO A 98 -13.70 -7.54 -2.59
N HIS A 99 -12.91 -8.61 -2.53
CA HIS A 99 -13.05 -9.63 -1.49
C HIS A 99 -12.79 -9.08 -0.08
N MET A 100 -11.82 -8.17 0.04
CA MET A 100 -11.51 -7.48 1.28
C MET A 100 -11.09 -6.04 1.00
N ILE A 101 -11.61 -5.11 1.81
CA ILE A 101 -11.19 -3.70 1.81
C ILE A 101 -10.67 -3.39 3.21
N GLU A 102 -9.41 -2.99 3.29
CA GLU A 102 -8.73 -2.55 4.49
C GLU A 102 -8.54 -1.05 4.41
N LEU A 103 -9.23 -0.30 5.26
CA LEU A 103 -9.23 1.14 5.24
C LEU A 103 -8.50 1.71 6.45
N PHE A 104 -7.60 2.64 6.16
CA PHE A 104 -6.77 3.34 7.11
C PHE A 104 -7.01 4.84 7.04
N ALA A 105 -7.08 5.49 8.19
CA ALA A 105 -7.20 6.93 8.27
C ALA A 105 -6.59 7.51 9.55
N LYS A 106 -5.90 8.65 9.40
CA LYS A 106 -5.31 9.45 10.49
C LYS A 106 -6.39 10.38 11.07
N CYS A 107 -7.50 9.83 11.57
CA CYS A 107 -8.54 10.59 12.28
C CYS A 107 -9.49 9.66 13.06
N PRO A 108 -9.76 9.90 14.36
CA PRO A 108 -10.54 8.98 15.19
C PRO A 108 -12.06 8.96 14.92
N ASP A 109 -12.65 9.98 14.28
CA ASP A 109 -14.10 10.20 14.42
C ASP A 109 -14.94 10.21 13.13
N PHE A 110 -14.35 10.27 11.94
CA PHE A 110 -15.16 10.47 10.71
C PHE A 110 -15.91 9.23 10.19
N LEU A 111 -15.53 8.02 10.64
CA LEU A 111 -16.18 6.76 10.25
C LEU A 111 -17.04 6.14 11.36
N LYS A 112 -17.18 6.83 12.51
CA LYS A 112 -18.05 6.36 13.57
C LYS A 112 -19.51 6.56 13.19
N GLY A 113 -20.28 5.46 13.21
CA GLY A 113 -21.74 5.51 13.29
C GLY A 113 -22.48 5.82 12.00
N ARG A 114 -22.49 4.89 11.04
CA ARG A 114 -23.53 4.86 10.02
C ARG A 114 -24.53 3.75 10.30
N GLU A 115 -25.81 4.12 10.33
CA GLU A 115 -26.92 3.21 10.52
C GLU A 115 -26.94 2.10 9.45
N GLY A 116 -27.23 0.87 9.86
CA GLY A 116 -27.47 -0.25 8.93
C GLY A 116 -26.26 -1.12 8.57
N ILE A 117 -25.11 -0.97 9.23
CA ILE A 117 -23.96 -1.85 9.07
C ILE A 117 -23.61 -2.50 10.42
N ASP A 118 -23.62 -3.83 10.47
CA ASP A 118 -23.20 -4.58 11.65
C ASP A 118 -21.68 -4.44 11.82
N VAL A 119 -21.26 -3.77 12.91
CA VAL A 119 -19.86 -3.52 13.23
C VAL A 119 -19.41 -4.45 14.36
N ALA A 120 -18.29 -5.15 14.16
CA ALA A 120 -17.63 -5.95 15.18
C ALA A 120 -16.19 -5.50 15.43
N PRO A 121 -15.68 -5.53 16.67
CA PRO A 121 -14.25 -5.36 16.92
C PRO A 121 -13.44 -6.41 16.17
N ILE A 122 -12.31 -6.02 15.59
CA ILE A 122 -11.41 -6.97 14.93
C ILE A 122 -10.07 -7.09 15.63
N HIS A 123 -9.46 -8.27 15.44
CA HIS A 123 -8.06 -8.46 15.73
C HIS A 123 -7.21 -7.75 14.67
N VAL A 124 -6.41 -6.79 15.11
CA VAL A 124 -5.46 -6.07 14.27
C VAL A 124 -4.27 -7.01 14.00
N ASP A 125 -4.02 -7.32 12.73
CA ASP A 125 -2.87 -8.13 12.35
C ASP A 125 -1.60 -7.28 12.12
N GLU A 126 -0.49 -7.97 11.89
CA GLU A 126 0.83 -7.35 11.71
C GLU A 126 0.94 -6.41 10.51
N ASN A 127 0.20 -6.65 9.42
CA ASN A 127 0.29 -5.81 8.22
C ASN A 127 -0.44 -4.49 8.47
N ILE A 128 -1.65 -4.56 9.05
CA ILE A 128 -2.42 -3.39 9.48
C ILE A 128 -1.60 -2.59 10.48
N SER A 129 -1.03 -3.28 11.48
CA SER A 129 -0.19 -2.66 12.50
C SER A 129 1.06 -1.99 11.91
N SER A 130 1.66 -2.56 10.86
CA SER A 130 2.83 -1.97 10.21
C SER A 130 2.46 -0.76 9.36
N LEU A 131 1.44 -0.87 8.51
CA LEU A 131 1.01 0.25 7.66
C LEU A 131 0.49 1.43 8.49
N SER A 132 -0.26 1.18 9.55
CA SER A 132 -0.72 2.24 10.46
C SER A 132 0.44 2.92 11.16
N ALA A 133 1.42 2.17 11.68
CA ALA A 133 2.60 2.73 12.32
C ALA A 133 3.40 3.62 11.34
N ILE A 134 3.55 3.19 10.08
CA ILE A 134 4.23 3.97 9.05
C ILE A 134 3.47 5.26 8.73
N LEU A 135 2.14 5.21 8.58
CA LEU A 135 1.34 6.40 8.23
C LEU A 135 1.14 7.37 9.39
N LEU A 136 1.37 6.95 10.63
CA LEU A 136 1.39 7.84 11.78
C LEU A 136 2.64 8.72 11.79
N ASP A 137 3.74 8.26 11.19
CA ASP A 137 4.93 9.06 10.99
C ASP A 137 4.69 10.21 10.00
N ASP A 138 5.14 11.41 10.37
CA ASP A 138 4.86 12.62 9.59
C ASP A 138 5.69 12.70 8.30
N ALA A 139 6.91 12.15 8.28
CA ALA A 139 7.73 12.11 7.09
C ALA A 139 7.13 11.15 6.05
N TYR A 140 6.75 9.95 6.48
CA TYR A 140 6.04 8.99 5.61
C TYR A 140 4.67 9.52 5.18
N TYR A 141 3.88 10.13 6.06
CA TYR A 141 2.59 10.69 5.66
C TYR A 141 2.76 11.83 4.62
N SER A 142 3.76 12.69 4.79
CA SER A 142 4.08 13.73 3.80
C SER A 142 4.51 13.14 2.46
N LEU A 143 5.30 12.07 2.47
CA LEU A 143 5.69 11.32 1.28
C LEU A 143 4.47 10.66 0.60
N PHE A 144 3.55 10.10 1.39
CA PHE A 144 2.30 9.51 0.90
C PHE A 144 1.48 10.53 0.11
N LEU A 145 1.27 11.73 0.66
CA LEU A 145 0.46 12.78 0.01
C LEU A 145 1.05 13.22 -1.33
N GLN A 146 2.38 13.32 -1.42
CA GLN A 146 3.07 13.70 -2.66
C GLN A 146 2.94 12.64 -3.76
N GLY A 147 2.83 11.37 -3.38
CA GLY A 147 2.82 10.26 -4.31
C GLY A 147 1.47 9.85 -4.85
N ILE A 148 0.38 10.50 -4.45
CA ILE A 148 -0.96 10.13 -4.92
C ILE A 148 -1.10 10.51 -6.38
N ARG A 149 -1.37 9.52 -7.23
CA ARG A 149 -1.69 9.74 -8.64
C ARG A 149 -2.85 8.86 -9.09
N THR A 150 -3.45 9.20 -10.22
CA THR A 150 -4.58 8.45 -10.77
C THR A 150 -4.14 7.58 -11.93
N VAL A 151 -4.40 6.27 -11.85
CA VAL A 151 -4.14 5.29 -12.92
C VAL A 151 -5.45 4.58 -13.24
N GLY A 152 -5.88 4.64 -14.49
CA GLY A 152 -7.11 3.99 -14.93
C GLY A 152 -8.38 4.45 -14.17
N GLY A 153 -8.39 5.66 -13.62
CA GLY A 153 -9.50 6.22 -12.84
C GLY A 153 -9.51 5.84 -11.35
N VAL A 154 -8.44 5.21 -10.85
CA VAL A 154 -8.27 4.86 -9.44
C VAL A 154 -7.05 5.58 -8.87
N SER A 155 -7.17 6.11 -7.67
CA SER A 155 -6.03 6.74 -6.98
C SER A 155 -5.13 5.69 -6.33
N VAL A 156 -3.85 5.74 -6.66
CA VAL A 156 -2.81 4.81 -6.21
C VAL A 156 -1.59 5.61 -5.75
N LEU A 157 -0.81 5.03 -4.84
CA LEU A 157 0.49 5.58 -4.49
C LEU A 157 1.48 5.23 -5.62
N GLY A 158 2.12 6.24 -6.22
CA GLY A 158 3.07 6.08 -7.33
C GLY A 158 4.24 5.16 -6.99
N THR A 159 4.89 4.60 -8.01
CA THR A 159 5.94 3.58 -7.85
C THR A 159 7.08 4.06 -6.95
N GLU A 160 7.59 5.26 -7.22
CA GLU A 160 8.68 5.90 -6.50
C GLU A 160 8.30 6.18 -5.04
N TYR A 161 7.02 6.37 -4.75
CA TYR A 161 6.52 6.62 -3.39
C TYR A 161 6.14 5.33 -2.66
N ILE A 162 5.69 4.27 -3.35
CA ILE A 162 5.25 3.02 -2.72
C ILE A 162 6.42 2.17 -2.24
N VAL A 163 7.57 2.25 -2.92
CA VAL A 163 8.77 1.47 -2.61
C VAL A 163 9.31 1.76 -1.20
N PRO A 164 9.45 3.03 -0.75
CA PRO A 164 9.79 3.35 0.63
C PRO A 164 8.87 2.71 1.68
N PHE A 165 7.55 2.68 1.45
CA PHE A 165 6.62 2.03 2.37
C PHE A 165 6.84 0.52 2.46
N LYS A 166 7.12 -0.14 1.31
CA LYS A 166 7.44 -1.57 1.30
C LYS A 166 8.78 -1.84 1.97
N ALA A 167 9.77 -0.97 1.77
CA ALA A 167 11.08 -1.07 2.42
C ALA A 167 10.95 -0.95 3.95
N LYS A 168 10.22 0.05 4.43
CA LYS A 168 9.96 0.24 5.86
C LYS A 168 9.23 -0.94 6.50
N ALA A 169 8.13 -1.38 5.89
CA ALA A 169 7.37 -2.54 6.37
C ALA A 169 8.25 -3.80 6.45
N TYR A 170 9.17 -3.99 5.49
CA TYR A 170 10.14 -5.08 5.54
C TYR A 170 11.10 -4.94 6.74
N LEU A 171 11.70 -3.77 6.92
CA LEU A 171 12.67 -3.51 7.99
C LEU A 171 12.04 -3.67 9.37
N ASP A 172 10.84 -3.14 9.57
CA ASP A 172 10.11 -3.24 10.85
C ASP A 172 9.76 -4.69 11.18
N LEU A 173 9.20 -5.44 10.21
CA LEU A 173 8.86 -6.85 10.41
C LEU A 173 10.12 -7.73 10.62
N LYS A 174 11.23 -7.38 9.95
CA LYS A 174 12.51 -8.05 10.15
C LYS A 174 13.05 -7.80 11.56
N ALA A 175 13.07 -6.55 12.02
CA ALA A 175 13.56 -6.17 13.34
C ALA A 175 12.74 -6.84 14.47
N ARG A 176 11.41 -6.84 14.35
CA ARG A 176 10.50 -7.53 15.30
C ARG A 176 10.78 -9.03 15.38
N ARG A 177 11.00 -9.66 14.23
CA ARG A 177 11.39 -11.08 14.16
C ARG A 177 12.74 -11.34 14.83
N GLU A 178 13.72 -10.48 14.61
CA GLU A 178 15.05 -10.58 15.25
C GLU A 178 14.98 -10.36 16.77
N ALA A 179 14.01 -9.56 17.24
CA ALA A 179 13.68 -9.39 18.65
C ALA A 179 12.91 -10.59 19.27
N GLY A 180 12.59 -11.62 18.49
CA GLY A 180 11.95 -12.85 18.96
C GLY A 180 10.42 -12.86 18.87
N GLU A 181 9.80 -11.88 18.22
CA GLU A 181 8.36 -11.89 17.98
C GLU A 181 7.98 -12.96 16.93
N ASN A 182 6.77 -13.52 17.06
CA ASN A 182 6.25 -14.54 16.15
C ASN A 182 5.72 -13.95 14.83
N VAL A 183 6.64 -13.46 13.99
CA VAL A 183 6.34 -12.85 12.69
C VAL A 183 6.45 -13.84 11.54
N ASP A 184 5.44 -13.89 10.65
CA ASP A 184 5.46 -14.76 9.48
C ASP A 184 6.56 -14.33 8.47
N SER A 185 7.54 -15.22 8.27
CA SER A 185 8.65 -15.01 7.32
C SER A 185 8.18 -14.72 5.89
N ARG A 186 7.02 -15.24 5.49
CA ARG A 186 6.47 -15.04 4.15
C ARG A 186 6.00 -13.61 3.96
N LYS A 187 5.42 -12.99 5.00
CA LYS A 187 5.02 -11.57 4.98
C LYS A 187 6.24 -10.66 4.86
N VAL A 188 7.27 -10.91 5.67
CA VAL A 188 8.55 -10.18 5.60
C VAL A 188 9.12 -10.26 4.18
N LYS A 189 9.27 -11.47 3.64
CA LYS A 189 9.79 -11.67 2.27
C LYS A 189 8.88 -11.03 1.19
N LYS A 190 7.57 -10.99 1.38
CA LYS A 190 6.61 -10.36 0.44
C LYS A 190 6.93 -8.88 0.25
N HIS A 191 7.12 -8.12 1.33
CA HIS A 191 7.42 -6.69 1.24
C HIS A 191 8.75 -6.40 0.51
N LYS A 192 9.82 -7.13 0.84
CA LYS A 192 11.11 -7.03 0.13
C LYS A 192 10.97 -7.33 -1.36
N ARG A 193 10.26 -8.40 -1.71
CA ARG A 193 10.04 -8.79 -3.11
C ARG A 193 9.21 -7.77 -3.87
N ASP A 194 8.17 -7.21 -3.25
CA ASP A 194 7.33 -6.19 -3.87
C ASP A 194 8.11 -4.90 -4.12
N ALA A 195 8.92 -4.45 -3.15
CA ALA A 195 9.81 -3.31 -3.32
C ALA A 195 10.77 -3.51 -4.50
N LEU A 196 11.44 -4.67 -4.59
CA LEU A 196 12.36 -4.98 -5.69
C LEU A 196 11.65 -5.13 -7.04
N ARG A 197 10.42 -5.64 -7.07
CA ARG A 197 9.61 -5.70 -8.30
C ARG A 197 9.24 -4.32 -8.80
N LEU A 198 8.84 -3.42 -7.91
CA LEU A 198 8.51 -2.05 -8.27
C LEU A 198 9.74 -1.24 -8.64
N ALA A 199 10.90 -1.55 -8.03
CA ALA A 199 12.17 -0.90 -8.32
C ALA A 199 12.56 -0.96 -9.82
N GLN A 200 12.09 -1.98 -10.56
CA GLN A 200 12.38 -2.09 -12.00
C GLN A 200 11.72 -0.99 -12.84
N LEU A 201 10.69 -0.32 -12.30
CA LEU A 201 10.00 0.80 -12.95
C LEU A 201 10.62 2.17 -12.60
N LEU A 202 11.55 2.23 -11.65
CA LEU A 202 12.13 3.49 -11.19
C LEU A 202 13.07 4.14 -12.21
N GLY A 203 13.58 3.37 -13.18
CA GLY A 203 14.46 3.90 -14.22
C GLY A 203 13.82 4.98 -15.11
N GLU A 204 12.48 5.09 -15.10
CA GLU A 204 11.71 6.10 -15.82
C GLU A 204 11.25 7.27 -14.92
N SER A 205 11.60 7.26 -13.63
CA SER A 205 11.17 8.25 -12.65
C SER A 205 12.01 9.53 -12.70
N GLU A 206 11.38 10.67 -12.38
CA GLU A 206 12.07 11.95 -12.15
C GLU A 206 12.87 11.96 -10.84
N GLY A 207 12.72 10.93 -10.00
CA GLY A 207 13.37 10.81 -8.70
C GLY A 207 12.59 11.48 -7.57
N VAL A 208 12.85 11.03 -6.34
CA VAL A 208 12.28 11.58 -5.11
C VAL A 208 13.42 11.81 -4.13
N ASP A 209 13.76 13.05 -3.83
CA ASP A 209 14.81 13.35 -2.86
C ASP A 209 14.32 13.05 -1.44
N LEU A 210 14.83 11.97 -0.85
CA LEU A 210 14.47 11.56 0.50
C LEU A 210 15.40 12.23 1.52
N GLY A 211 14.80 12.87 2.52
CA GLY A 211 15.49 13.45 3.66
C GLY A 211 15.29 12.66 4.95
N GLY A 212 16.19 12.85 5.92
CA GLY A 212 16.04 12.33 7.28
C GLY A 212 15.83 10.81 7.35
N GLU A 213 14.83 10.39 8.13
CA GLU A 213 14.58 8.96 8.38
C GLU A 213 14.19 8.17 7.13
N LEU A 214 13.50 8.80 6.16
CA LEU A 214 13.16 8.15 4.89
C LEU A 214 14.43 7.71 4.15
N LYS A 215 15.47 8.56 4.18
CA LYS A 215 16.77 8.28 3.58
C LYS A 215 17.49 7.14 4.31
N ASP A 216 17.49 7.19 5.64
CA ASP A 216 18.15 6.19 6.49
C ASP A 216 17.51 4.81 6.34
N ASP A 217 16.17 4.75 6.33
CA ASP A 217 15.41 3.52 6.10
C ASP A 217 15.72 2.95 4.70
N MET A 218 15.76 3.80 3.67
CA MET A 218 16.08 3.34 2.31
C MET A 218 17.54 2.88 2.18
N LEU A 219 18.50 3.53 2.82
CA LEU A 219 19.88 3.08 2.89
C LEU A 219 19.99 1.71 3.60
N ALA A 220 19.30 1.53 4.72
CA ALA A 220 19.26 0.26 5.44
C ALA A 220 18.66 -0.86 4.59
N PHE A 221 17.57 -0.57 3.87
CA PHE A 221 16.94 -1.52 2.94
C PHE A 221 17.87 -1.91 1.79
N VAL A 222 18.53 -0.95 1.15
CA VAL A 222 19.48 -1.19 0.06
C VAL A 222 20.64 -2.07 0.54
N LYS A 223 21.25 -1.72 1.68
CA LYS A 223 22.33 -2.50 2.29
C LYS A 223 21.92 -3.94 2.62
N ASP A 224 20.69 -4.13 3.11
CA ASP A 224 20.14 -5.47 3.35
C ASP A 224 19.91 -6.26 2.05
N CYS A 225 19.56 -5.59 0.96
CA CYS A 225 19.43 -6.22 -0.35
C CYS A 225 20.77 -6.66 -0.95
N GLU A 226 21.87 -5.95 -0.66
CA GLU A 226 23.22 -6.30 -1.13
C GLU A 226 23.71 -7.66 -0.59
N VAL A 227 23.29 -8.03 0.62
CA VAL A 227 23.66 -9.29 1.28
C VAL A 227 22.63 -10.41 1.01
N GLY A 228 21.49 -10.07 0.42
CA GLY A 228 20.34 -10.98 0.30
C GLY A 228 20.36 -11.89 -0.94
N ASP A 229 19.90 -13.13 -0.77
CA ASP A 229 19.74 -14.11 -1.87
C ASP A 229 18.34 -14.03 -2.53
N VAL A 230 17.99 -12.86 -3.06
CA VAL A 230 16.73 -12.71 -3.82
C VAL A 230 16.98 -12.98 -5.30
N ASN A 231 16.38 -14.05 -5.81
CA ASN A 231 16.39 -14.35 -7.23
C ASN A 231 15.43 -13.41 -8.00
N LEU A 232 16.01 -12.41 -8.68
CA LEU A 232 15.26 -11.40 -9.45
C LEU A 232 14.34 -12.02 -10.51
N LYS A 233 14.81 -13.03 -11.25
CA LYS A 233 14.00 -13.69 -12.29
C LYS A 233 12.75 -14.36 -11.70
N GLN A 234 12.87 -14.99 -10.53
CA GLN A 234 11.74 -15.64 -9.85
C GLN A 234 10.68 -14.65 -9.38
N ILE A 235 11.04 -13.39 -9.16
CA ILE A 235 10.08 -12.33 -8.80
C ILE A 235 9.64 -11.53 -10.03
N GLY A 236 9.99 -11.94 -11.25
CA GLY A 236 9.57 -11.25 -12.47
C GLY A 236 10.34 -9.96 -12.75
N VAL A 237 11.56 -9.84 -12.23
CA VAL A 237 12.53 -8.81 -12.62
C VAL A 237 13.56 -9.47 -13.54
N ALA A 238 13.59 -9.06 -14.79
CA ALA A 238 14.46 -9.65 -15.82
C ALA A 238 15.32 -8.58 -16.49
N GLY A 239 16.47 -8.98 -17.04
CA GLY A 239 17.35 -8.08 -17.79
C GLY A 239 18.25 -7.17 -16.95
N VAL A 240 18.14 -7.20 -15.62
CA VAL A 240 18.98 -6.42 -14.70
C VAL A 240 19.56 -7.28 -13.58
N THR A 241 20.73 -6.89 -13.08
CA THR A 241 21.36 -7.47 -11.89
C THR A 241 20.86 -6.79 -10.62
N MET A 242 21.02 -7.45 -9.46
CA MET A 242 20.71 -6.83 -8.16
C MET A 242 21.47 -5.52 -7.97
N ALA A 243 22.77 -5.51 -8.29
CA ALA A 243 23.59 -4.30 -8.19
C ALA A 243 23.01 -3.15 -9.03
N GLN A 244 22.68 -3.38 -10.30
CA GLN A 244 22.08 -2.35 -11.17
C GLN A 244 20.75 -1.83 -10.61
N LEU A 245 19.89 -2.73 -10.13
CA LEU A 245 18.60 -2.35 -9.55
C LEU A 245 18.77 -1.48 -8.29
N LEU A 246 19.72 -1.83 -7.42
CA LEU A 246 20.03 -1.05 -6.23
C LEU A 246 20.68 0.30 -6.57
N GLU A 247 21.51 0.37 -7.60
CA GLU A 247 22.03 1.66 -8.09
C GLU A 247 20.91 2.54 -8.66
N THR A 248 19.93 1.98 -9.37
CA THR A 248 18.72 2.73 -9.78
C THR A 248 17.98 3.27 -8.57
N MET A 249 17.78 2.46 -7.52
CA MET A 249 17.15 2.94 -6.28
C MET A 249 17.97 4.05 -5.63
N LYS A 250 19.30 3.89 -5.52
CA LYS A 250 20.17 4.92 -4.93
C LYS A 250 20.09 6.24 -5.68
N ALA A 251 20.09 6.19 -7.01
CA ALA A 251 19.94 7.38 -7.86
C ALA A 251 18.55 8.02 -7.71
N THR A 252 17.50 7.21 -7.75
CA THR A 252 16.10 7.68 -7.63
C THR A 252 15.86 8.41 -6.31
N TYR A 253 16.45 7.92 -5.23
CA TYR A 253 16.18 8.40 -3.88
C TYR A 253 17.25 9.34 -3.30
N GLY A 254 18.21 9.80 -4.11
CA GLY A 254 19.28 10.68 -3.63
C GLY A 254 20.19 10.03 -2.56
N LEU A 255 20.36 8.70 -2.60
CA LEU A 255 21.16 7.94 -1.62
C LEU A 255 22.66 7.92 -1.95
N ILE A 256 23.06 8.57 -3.04
CA ILE A 256 24.46 8.65 -3.46
C ILE A 256 25.15 9.72 -2.61
N GLY A 257 26.10 9.28 -1.79
CA GLY A 257 26.99 10.10 -0.96
C GLY A 257 28.37 9.46 -0.89
#